data_AF-A0AB34FBK4-F1
#
_entry.id   AF-A0AB34FBK4-F1
#
_cell.length_a   1.000
_cell.length_b   1.000
_cell.length_c   1.000
_cell.angle_alpha   90.00
_cell.angle_beta   90.00
_cell.angle_gamma   90.00
#
_symmetry.space_group_name_H-M   'P 1'
#
loop_
_entity.id
_entity.type
_entity.pdbx_description
1 polymer ?
#
loop_
_entity_poly.entity_id
_entity_poly.type
_entity_poly.pdbx_seq_one_letter_code
_entity_poly.pdbx_strand_id
1 'polypeptide(L)'
;MGTRGLEIVRFRKRYYIRHHKYDSYYDSLGKHIVASIPADSDQYRKWLESMRNHYASTEHELEDQVYEIRNGPEPDERDHGFDELPTEIPKRLDDWSIEFFYIINLDSEVLTMNHSIHWKLDNIPRQGDLWMKAISDSIYKGKPTVSLDMCSEEHMASLALELPQPDPVIPFDACLASPKTTINEAWSVFLTHALAEILVAYSFEIINFGREWSADSFPFRELMFAVVSVAANQVRFYDYRGQRCQGECCRAVRSSIPSYAEDQWVGDSVPLHFGSMSHRPGKPPGSSPTETIYWVEGVVVSLEMVLDGKAVTKAVDWAIQQGRVNFQVVILSLFEVVFVEVVRGDGNKPFVKVSDAVDLSPLRAEYCVTFGAELLRHVAEEAAEEHSLRIATIVNALLNSMQPKKLRRSSSSLHTPH
;
A
#
# COMPACT_ATOMS: atom_id res chain seq x y z
N MET A 1 -23.63 -13.85 -23.27
CA MET A 1 -22.81 -12.90 -22.51
C MET A 1 -22.95 -13.30 -21.05
N GLY A 2 -21.89 -13.71 -20.37
CA GLY A 2 -21.96 -14.01 -18.93
C GLY A 2 -21.11 -13.01 -18.15
N THR A 3 -21.38 -12.89 -16.86
CA THR A 3 -20.64 -12.03 -15.94
C THR A 3 -19.38 -12.72 -15.45
N ARG A 4 -18.29 -11.97 -15.35
CA ARG A 4 -17.03 -12.48 -14.84
C ARG A 4 -16.91 -12.13 -13.37
N GLY A 5 -16.11 -12.90 -12.68
CA GLY A 5 -15.86 -12.68 -11.27
C GLY A 5 -14.58 -13.30 -10.81
N LEU A 6 -14.11 -12.82 -9.67
CA LEU A 6 -12.95 -13.36 -8.98
C LEU A 6 -13.38 -14.01 -7.68
N GLU A 7 -13.00 -15.27 -7.52
CA GLU A 7 -12.99 -15.95 -6.24
C GLU A 7 -11.58 -15.83 -5.67
N ILE A 8 -11.48 -15.22 -4.50
CA ILE A 8 -10.22 -14.80 -3.93
C ILE A 8 -10.18 -15.35 -2.52
N VAL A 9 -9.09 -16.02 -2.18
CA VAL A 9 -8.79 -16.34 -0.77
C VAL A 9 -7.66 -15.45 -0.32
N ARG A 10 -7.81 -14.83 0.87
CA ARG A 10 -6.72 -14.12 1.52
C ARG A 10 -6.24 -14.91 2.72
N PHE A 11 -4.95 -15.20 2.74
CA PHE A 11 -4.28 -15.92 3.83
C PHE A 11 -2.87 -15.38 4.00
N ARG A 12 -2.45 -15.15 5.24
CA ARG A 12 -1.19 -14.49 5.59
C ARG A 12 -0.94 -13.25 4.75
N LYS A 13 -1.99 -12.44 4.60
CA LYS A 13 -2.05 -11.18 3.83
C LYS A 13 -1.94 -11.32 2.31
N ARG A 14 -1.60 -12.50 1.76
CA ARG A 14 -1.49 -12.75 0.31
C ARG A 14 -2.86 -13.09 -0.30
N TYR A 15 -3.12 -12.61 -1.52
CA TYR A 15 -4.37 -12.82 -2.25
C TYR A 15 -4.20 -13.91 -3.33
N TYR A 16 -4.94 -15.01 -3.18
CA TYR A 16 -4.93 -16.16 -4.09
C TYR A 16 -6.14 -16.07 -5.00
N ILE A 17 -5.93 -15.70 -6.27
CA ILE A 17 -7.00 -15.26 -7.17
C ILE A 17 -7.32 -16.35 -8.20
N ARG A 18 -8.61 -16.67 -8.31
CA ARG A 18 -9.16 -17.55 -9.35
C ARG A 18 -10.22 -16.79 -10.15
N HIS A 19 -10.11 -16.88 -11.47
CA HIS A 19 -11.00 -16.18 -12.39
C HIS A 19 -12.12 -17.09 -12.90
N HIS A 20 -13.35 -16.60 -12.76
CA HIS A 20 -14.58 -17.22 -13.27
C HIS A 20 -15.10 -16.42 -14.46
N LYS A 21 -15.29 -17.09 -15.61
CA LYS A 21 -15.64 -16.42 -16.88
C LYS A 21 -17.11 -16.04 -17.02
N TYR A 22 -18.00 -16.75 -16.34
CA TYR A 22 -19.46 -16.65 -16.51
C TYR A 22 -20.18 -16.83 -15.16
N ASP A 23 -21.44 -16.40 -15.10
CA ASP A 23 -22.38 -16.59 -13.97
C ASP A 23 -21.80 -16.26 -12.59
N SER A 24 -21.15 -15.09 -12.50
CA SER A 24 -20.47 -14.64 -11.29
C SER A 24 -21.32 -13.78 -10.36
N TYR A 25 -22.64 -13.72 -10.59
CA TYR A 25 -23.56 -12.91 -9.79
C TYR A 25 -23.68 -13.40 -8.34
N TYR A 26 -24.25 -12.56 -7.46
CA TYR A 26 -24.52 -12.95 -6.08
C TYR A 26 -25.42 -14.18 -5.97
N ASP A 27 -26.43 -14.30 -6.83
CA ASP A 27 -27.38 -15.42 -6.83
C ASP A 27 -26.84 -16.71 -7.48
N SER A 28 -25.59 -16.69 -7.95
CA SER A 28 -24.90 -17.82 -8.58
C SER A 28 -23.59 -18.10 -7.85
N LEU A 29 -22.46 -17.54 -8.31
CA LEU A 29 -21.16 -17.74 -7.67
C LEU A 29 -21.18 -17.31 -6.19
N GLY A 30 -21.82 -16.18 -5.86
CA GLY A 30 -21.94 -15.72 -4.48
C GLY A 30 -22.65 -16.72 -3.58
N LYS A 31 -23.79 -17.28 -4.03
CA LYS A 31 -24.51 -18.36 -3.32
C LYS A 31 -23.65 -19.61 -3.15
N HIS A 32 -22.89 -19.99 -4.18
CA HIS A 32 -21.98 -21.14 -4.10
C HIS A 32 -20.90 -20.93 -3.02
N ILE A 33 -20.30 -19.74 -2.96
CA ILE A 33 -19.30 -19.39 -1.94
C ILE A 33 -19.92 -19.36 -0.53
N VAL A 34 -21.08 -18.72 -0.35
CA VAL A 34 -21.74 -18.68 0.96
C VAL A 34 -22.16 -20.08 1.44
N ALA A 35 -22.53 -20.97 0.52
CA ALA A 35 -22.88 -22.35 0.82
C ALA A 35 -21.66 -23.24 1.13
N SER A 36 -20.48 -22.92 0.61
CA SER A 36 -19.24 -23.68 0.88
C SER A 36 -18.67 -23.39 2.27
N ILE A 37 -19.03 -22.26 2.88
CA ILE A 37 -18.67 -21.88 4.25
C ILE A 37 -19.68 -22.51 5.24
N PRO A 38 -19.26 -23.42 6.14
CA PRO A 38 -20.18 -24.08 7.06
C PRO A 38 -20.85 -23.11 8.04
N ALA A 39 -22.11 -23.36 8.36
CA ALA A 39 -22.87 -22.58 9.36
C ALA A 39 -22.77 -23.16 10.78
N ASP A 40 -22.50 -24.47 10.91
CA ASP A 40 -22.28 -25.12 12.20
C ASP A 40 -20.90 -24.77 12.74
N SER A 41 -20.81 -24.41 14.03
CA SER A 41 -19.57 -23.89 14.63
C SER A 41 -18.42 -24.90 14.61
N ASP A 42 -18.70 -26.19 14.81
CA ASP A 42 -17.66 -27.22 14.85
C ASP A 42 -17.19 -27.58 13.44
N GLN A 43 -18.12 -27.64 12.48
CA GLN A 43 -17.78 -27.80 11.07
C GLN A 43 -17.01 -26.60 10.52
N TYR A 44 -17.41 -25.38 10.90
CA TYR A 44 -16.74 -24.15 10.51
C TYR A 44 -15.28 -24.15 10.96
N ARG A 45 -15.00 -24.50 12.22
CA ARG A 45 -13.62 -24.59 12.75
C ARG A 45 -12.76 -25.59 11.97
N LYS A 46 -13.30 -26.78 11.69
CA LYS A 46 -12.60 -27.81 10.90
C LYS A 46 -12.34 -27.35 9.47
N TRP A 47 -13.33 -26.70 8.85
CA TRP A 47 -13.20 -26.13 7.51
C TRP A 47 -12.13 -25.03 7.47
N LEU A 48 -12.15 -24.11 8.42
CA LEU A 48 -11.20 -23.01 8.52
C LEU A 48 -9.77 -23.52 8.70
N GLU A 49 -9.56 -24.50 9.58
CA GLU A 49 -8.26 -25.15 9.78
C GLU A 49 -7.79 -25.85 8.50
N SER A 50 -8.68 -26.60 7.83
CA SER A 50 -8.38 -27.25 6.56
C SER A 50 -7.97 -26.25 5.47
N MET A 51 -8.69 -25.13 5.35
CA MET A 51 -8.40 -24.06 4.39
C MET A 51 -7.05 -23.42 4.67
N ARG A 52 -6.79 -23.03 5.94
CA ARG A 52 -5.50 -22.44 6.34
C ARG A 52 -4.34 -23.39 6.08
N ASN A 53 -4.51 -24.69 6.34
CA ASN A 53 -3.48 -25.69 6.06
C ASN A 53 -3.19 -25.83 4.57
N HIS A 54 -4.23 -25.86 3.73
CA HIS A 54 -4.07 -25.91 2.28
C HIS A 54 -3.25 -24.72 1.76
N TYR A 55 -3.64 -23.50 2.11
CA TYR A 55 -2.93 -22.30 1.65
C TYR A 55 -1.55 -22.12 2.28
N ALA A 56 -1.31 -22.63 3.49
CA ALA A 56 0.03 -22.68 4.08
C ALA A 56 0.97 -23.61 3.29
N SER A 57 0.48 -24.76 2.83
CA SER A 57 1.26 -25.65 1.96
C SER A 57 1.55 -24.98 0.61
N THR A 58 0.55 -24.35 -0.02
CA THR A 58 0.74 -23.59 -1.26
C THR A 58 1.74 -22.44 -1.09
N GLU A 59 1.64 -21.67 0.00
CA GLU A 59 2.59 -20.59 0.31
C GLU A 59 4.03 -21.10 0.38
N HIS A 60 4.26 -22.22 1.07
CA HIS A 60 5.57 -22.83 1.17
C HIS A 60 6.12 -23.27 -0.20
N GLU A 61 5.28 -23.88 -1.03
CA GLU A 61 5.66 -24.26 -2.40
C GLU A 61 6.03 -23.05 -3.26
N LEU A 62 5.27 -21.95 -3.17
CA LEU A 62 5.55 -20.72 -3.91
C LEU A 62 6.83 -20.04 -3.41
N GLU A 63 7.06 -19.99 -2.10
CA GLU A 63 8.28 -19.42 -1.54
C GLU A 63 9.53 -20.18 -2.03
N ASP A 64 9.48 -21.51 -1.99
CA ASP A 64 10.60 -22.38 -2.34
C ASP A 64 10.89 -22.42 -3.86
N GLN A 65 9.90 -22.14 -4.70
CA GLN A 65 9.98 -22.40 -6.14
C GLN A 65 9.80 -21.16 -7.03
N VAL A 66 9.21 -20.08 -6.50
CA VAL A 66 8.70 -18.96 -7.30
C VAL A 66 9.11 -17.59 -6.77
N TYR A 67 9.16 -17.36 -5.45
CA TYR A 67 9.46 -16.03 -4.92
C TYR A 67 10.94 -15.78 -4.66
N GLU A 68 11.68 -16.80 -4.24
CA GLU A 68 13.13 -16.66 -4.09
C GLU A 68 13.82 -16.63 -5.47
N ILE A 69 14.48 -15.51 -5.77
CA ILE A 69 15.26 -15.36 -7.00
C ILE A 69 16.49 -16.25 -6.96
N ARG A 70 16.65 -17.07 -8.00
CA ARG A 70 17.75 -18.02 -8.13
C ARG A 70 18.47 -17.83 -9.47
N ASN A 71 19.76 -18.13 -9.47
CA ASN A 71 20.52 -18.24 -10.70
C ASN A 71 20.22 -19.62 -11.33
N GLY A 72 19.74 -19.64 -12.57
CA GLY A 72 19.47 -20.88 -13.29
C GLY A 72 18.46 -20.70 -14.41
N PRO A 73 18.24 -21.74 -15.23
CA PRO A 73 17.19 -21.71 -16.24
C PRO A 73 15.82 -21.58 -15.57
N GLU A 74 14.95 -20.78 -16.18
CA GLU A 74 13.54 -20.70 -15.80
C GLU A 74 12.92 -22.11 -15.93
N PRO A 75 12.25 -22.62 -14.90
CA PRO A 75 11.52 -23.88 -14.98
C PRO A 75 10.36 -23.71 -15.96
N ASP A 76 9.96 -24.79 -16.63
CA ASP A 76 8.76 -24.80 -17.47
C ASP A 76 7.59 -24.18 -16.69
N GLU A 77 6.90 -23.21 -17.31
CA GLU A 77 5.75 -22.49 -16.73
C GLU A 77 4.82 -23.49 -16.04
N ARG A 78 4.84 -23.52 -14.70
CA ARG A 78 3.93 -24.36 -13.94
C ARG A 78 2.63 -23.61 -13.80
N ASP A 79 1.55 -24.25 -14.25
CA ASP A 79 0.21 -23.78 -13.95
C ASP A 79 -0.03 -23.95 -12.43
N HIS A 80 0.10 -22.84 -11.70
CA HIS A 80 -0.15 -22.79 -10.26
C HIS A 80 -1.66 -22.69 -9.96
N GLY A 81 -2.53 -22.67 -10.98
CA GLY A 81 -3.98 -22.60 -10.83
C GLY A 81 -4.48 -21.23 -10.35
N PHE A 82 -3.65 -20.19 -10.43
CA PHE A 82 -3.98 -18.82 -10.07
C PHE A 82 -3.96 -17.92 -11.32
N ASP A 83 -4.87 -16.95 -11.35
CA ASP A 83 -4.94 -15.94 -12.42
C ASP A 83 -3.75 -14.98 -12.38
N GLU A 84 -3.21 -14.73 -11.17
CA GLU A 84 -1.93 -14.08 -10.92
C GLU A 84 -1.23 -14.70 -9.70
N LEU A 85 0.10 -14.57 -9.62
CA LEU A 85 0.86 -15.08 -8.48
C LEU A 85 0.41 -14.40 -7.17
N PRO A 86 0.16 -15.15 -6.09
CA PRO A 86 -0.37 -14.58 -4.85
C PRO A 86 0.54 -13.52 -4.23
N THR A 87 0.01 -12.31 -4.02
CA THR A 87 0.76 -11.19 -3.43
C THR A 87 -0.12 -10.40 -2.46
N GLU A 88 0.47 -9.54 -1.63
CA GLU A 88 -0.26 -8.58 -0.79
C GLU A 88 -0.75 -7.33 -1.57
N ILE A 89 -0.27 -7.09 -2.82
CA ILE A 89 -0.74 -6.00 -3.72
C ILE A 89 -1.23 -6.58 -5.07
N PRO A 90 -2.38 -7.27 -5.10
CA PRO A 90 -2.88 -7.94 -6.29
C PRO A 90 -3.41 -6.94 -7.34
N LYS A 91 -2.82 -6.96 -8.54
CA LYS A 91 -3.19 -6.03 -9.64
C LYS A 91 -4.53 -6.39 -10.27
N ARG A 92 -4.92 -7.66 -10.21
CA ARG A 92 -6.17 -8.14 -10.83
C ARG A 92 -7.42 -7.54 -10.20
N LEU A 93 -7.30 -6.95 -9.00
CA LEU A 93 -8.46 -6.41 -8.28
C LEU A 93 -9.01 -5.11 -8.87
N ASP A 94 -8.24 -4.38 -9.70
CA ASP A 94 -8.68 -3.17 -10.40
C ASP A 94 -9.07 -3.43 -11.88
N ASP A 95 -9.43 -4.66 -12.26
CA ASP A 95 -9.85 -4.92 -13.64
C ASP A 95 -11.30 -4.49 -13.89
N TRP A 96 -11.47 -3.49 -14.74
CA TRP A 96 -12.76 -2.95 -15.17
C TRP A 96 -13.61 -3.97 -15.94
N SER A 97 -12.98 -5.06 -16.39
CA SER A 97 -13.62 -6.17 -17.07
C SER A 97 -14.19 -7.24 -16.13
N ILE A 98 -14.01 -7.09 -14.81
CA ILE A 98 -14.56 -7.96 -13.76
C ILE A 98 -15.71 -7.25 -13.05
N GLU A 99 -16.87 -7.91 -12.98
CA GLU A 99 -18.08 -7.34 -12.38
C GLU A 99 -18.29 -7.74 -10.91
N PHE A 100 -17.76 -8.89 -10.48
CA PHE A 100 -17.96 -9.42 -9.12
C PHE A 100 -16.66 -9.90 -8.46
N PHE A 101 -16.46 -9.51 -7.20
CA PHE A 101 -15.30 -9.88 -6.40
C PHE A 101 -15.76 -10.53 -5.11
N TYR A 102 -15.22 -11.71 -4.79
CA TYR A 102 -15.49 -12.45 -3.57
C TYR A 102 -14.17 -12.76 -2.86
N ILE A 103 -13.92 -12.12 -1.72
CA ILE A 103 -12.69 -12.30 -0.95
C ILE A 103 -13.03 -13.04 0.34
N ILE A 104 -12.62 -14.29 0.43
CA ILE A 104 -12.67 -15.10 1.65
C ILE A 104 -11.38 -14.81 2.43
N ASN A 105 -11.46 -13.87 3.38
CA ASN A 105 -10.33 -13.48 4.22
C ASN A 105 -10.22 -14.42 5.42
N LEU A 106 -9.29 -15.36 5.37
CA LEU A 106 -9.04 -16.33 6.42
C LEU A 106 -8.24 -15.76 7.60
N ASP A 107 -7.58 -14.61 7.43
CA ASP A 107 -6.80 -13.96 8.49
C ASP A 107 -7.71 -13.23 9.48
N SER A 108 -8.74 -12.55 8.95
CA SER A 108 -9.72 -11.79 9.74
C SER A 108 -11.07 -12.50 9.88
N GLU A 109 -11.24 -13.65 9.23
CA GLU A 109 -12.48 -14.44 9.19
C GLU A 109 -13.68 -13.64 8.63
N VAL A 110 -13.45 -12.96 7.50
CA VAL A 110 -14.43 -12.09 6.82
C VAL A 110 -14.63 -12.51 5.37
N LEU A 111 -15.88 -12.57 4.91
CA LEU A 111 -16.23 -12.62 3.49
C LEU A 111 -16.51 -11.20 3.01
N THR A 112 -15.64 -10.70 2.12
CA THR A 112 -15.83 -9.41 1.46
C THR A 112 -16.41 -9.61 0.06
N MET A 113 -17.47 -8.88 -0.29
CA MET A 113 -18.01 -8.85 -1.65
C MET A 113 -17.89 -7.44 -2.24
N ASN A 114 -17.40 -7.33 -3.47
CA ASN A 114 -17.19 -6.06 -4.19
C ASN A 114 -16.50 -4.99 -3.33
N HIS A 115 -15.51 -5.42 -2.52
CA HIS A 115 -14.67 -4.61 -1.64
C HIS A 115 -15.36 -3.88 -0.47
N SER A 116 -16.69 -3.87 -0.41
CA SER A 116 -17.45 -2.94 0.45
C SER A 116 -18.53 -3.62 1.30
N ILE A 117 -18.86 -4.89 1.01
CA ILE A 117 -19.77 -5.70 1.81
C ILE A 117 -18.92 -6.66 2.63
N HIS A 118 -18.97 -6.58 3.96
CA HIS A 118 -18.13 -7.39 4.85
C HIS A 118 -18.99 -8.22 5.80
N TRP A 119 -19.04 -9.53 5.57
CA TRP A 119 -19.73 -10.48 6.43
C TRP A 119 -18.74 -11.23 7.32
N LYS A 120 -19.06 -11.45 8.60
CA LYS A 120 -18.33 -12.42 9.42
C LYS A 120 -18.55 -13.83 8.84
N LEU A 121 -17.49 -14.60 8.61
CA LEU A 121 -17.59 -15.92 7.98
C LEU A 121 -18.43 -16.91 8.81
N ASP A 122 -18.31 -16.85 10.13
CA ASP A 122 -19.02 -17.71 11.07
C ASP A 122 -20.49 -17.30 11.29
N ASN A 123 -20.88 -16.07 10.89
CA ASN A 123 -22.18 -15.49 11.19
C ASN A 123 -22.89 -14.88 9.96
N ILE A 124 -22.76 -15.50 8.78
CA ILE A 124 -23.48 -15.07 7.56
C ILE A 124 -25.00 -15.35 7.70
N PRO A 125 -25.89 -14.36 7.47
CA PRO A 125 -27.33 -14.50 7.66
C PRO A 125 -27.99 -15.22 6.47
N ARG A 126 -27.94 -16.57 6.50
CA ARG A 126 -28.40 -17.45 5.41
C ARG A 126 -29.92 -17.61 5.33
N GLN A 127 -30.64 -17.38 6.42
CA GLN A 127 -32.09 -17.63 6.49
C GLN A 127 -32.84 -16.77 5.46
N GLY A 128 -33.55 -17.43 4.53
CA GLY A 128 -34.32 -16.76 3.49
C GLY A 128 -33.50 -15.86 2.56
N ASP A 129 -32.20 -16.18 2.35
CA ASP A 129 -31.24 -15.39 1.57
C ASP A 129 -31.08 -13.95 2.09
N LEU A 130 -31.17 -13.73 3.41
CA LEU A 130 -31.10 -12.38 4.00
C LEU A 130 -29.80 -11.66 3.65
N TRP A 131 -28.66 -12.35 3.68
CA TRP A 131 -27.36 -11.80 3.28
C TRP A 131 -27.39 -11.16 1.88
N MET A 132 -28.11 -11.75 0.93
CA MET A 132 -28.21 -11.25 -0.43
C MET A 132 -29.25 -10.12 -0.54
N LYS A 133 -30.38 -10.27 0.16
CA LYS A 133 -31.47 -9.28 0.16
C LYS A 133 -31.09 -7.98 0.87
N ALA A 134 -30.16 -8.04 1.83
CA ALA A 134 -29.67 -6.88 2.55
C ALA A 134 -28.66 -6.06 1.73
N ILE A 135 -28.18 -6.55 0.58
CA ILE A 135 -27.30 -5.79 -0.30
C ILE A 135 -28.10 -4.66 -0.93
N SER A 136 -27.59 -3.44 -0.81
CA SER A 136 -28.22 -2.20 -1.27
C SER A 136 -27.19 -1.27 -1.89
N ASP A 137 -27.65 -0.29 -2.67
CA ASP A 137 -26.77 0.76 -3.19
C ASP A 137 -26.29 1.64 -2.03
N SER A 138 -24.99 1.95 -2.00
CA SER A 138 -24.47 2.98 -1.10
C SER A 138 -24.57 4.37 -1.73
N ILE A 139 -24.19 5.41 -0.97
CA ILE A 139 -24.03 6.76 -1.52
C ILE A 139 -22.90 6.84 -2.56
N TYR A 140 -21.97 5.88 -2.57
CA TYR A 140 -20.87 5.81 -3.53
C TYR A 140 -21.30 4.99 -4.75
N LYS A 141 -21.29 5.65 -5.91
CA LYS A 141 -21.68 5.05 -7.18
C LYS A 141 -20.86 3.78 -7.46
N GLY A 142 -21.56 2.67 -7.69
CA GLY A 142 -20.94 1.38 -8.03
C GLY A 142 -20.31 0.64 -6.85
N LYS A 143 -20.49 1.12 -5.61
CA LYS A 143 -20.05 0.44 -4.40
C LYS A 143 -21.29 0.03 -3.59
N PRO A 144 -21.67 -1.26 -3.58
CA PRO A 144 -22.81 -1.71 -2.78
C PRO A 144 -22.47 -1.66 -1.28
N THR A 145 -23.49 -1.72 -0.44
CA THR A 145 -23.36 -1.80 1.03
C THR A 145 -24.46 -2.70 1.61
N VAL A 146 -24.44 -2.91 2.92
CA VAL A 146 -25.45 -3.69 3.63
C VAL A 146 -26.44 -2.76 4.31
N SER A 147 -27.73 -2.97 4.06
CA SER A 147 -28.82 -2.23 4.69
C SER A 147 -28.96 -2.64 6.16
N LEU A 148 -28.72 -1.68 7.07
CA LEU A 148 -28.93 -1.84 8.51
C LEU A 148 -30.41 -2.01 8.88
N ASP A 149 -31.32 -1.51 8.04
CA ASP A 149 -32.77 -1.71 8.22
C ASP A 149 -33.18 -3.17 8.00
N MET A 150 -32.40 -3.91 7.20
CA MET A 150 -32.67 -5.32 6.86
C MET A 150 -31.81 -6.29 7.66
N CYS A 151 -30.58 -5.91 8.02
CA CYS A 151 -29.61 -6.79 8.63
C CYS A 151 -28.86 -6.10 9.78
N SER A 152 -28.78 -6.77 10.93
CA SER A 152 -28.06 -6.32 12.12
C SER A 152 -26.54 -6.30 11.90
N GLU A 153 -25.86 -5.37 12.57
CA GLU A 153 -24.40 -5.25 12.58
C GLU A 153 -23.70 -6.49 13.17
N GLU A 154 -24.41 -7.33 13.93
CA GLU A 154 -23.83 -8.55 14.49
C GLU A 154 -23.28 -9.50 13.41
N HIS A 155 -23.83 -9.44 12.19
CA HIS A 155 -23.41 -10.22 11.03
C HIS A 155 -22.26 -9.57 10.23
N MET A 156 -22.03 -8.27 10.45
CA MET A 156 -21.10 -7.46 9.68
C MET A 156 -19.73 -7.43 10.35
N ALA A 157 -18.70 -7.18 9.55
CA ALA A 157 -17.34 -6.97 10.02
C ALA A 157 -16.79 -5.63 9.52
N SER A 158 -15.75 -5.13 10.18
CA SER A 158 -14.94 -4.01 9.72
C SER A 158 -13.51 -4.50 9.56
N LEU A 159 -12.91 -4.25 8.40
CA LEU A 159 -11.50 -4.58 8.14
C LEU A 159 -10.57 -3.39 8.42
N ALA A 160 -11.13 -2.19 8.61
CA ALA A 160 -10.37 -1.00 8.96
C ALA A 160 -9.66 -1.19 10.30
N LEU A 161 -8.34 -0.93 10.32
CA LEU A 161 -7.56 -0.85 11.54
C LEU A 161 -8.05 0.32 12.40
N GLU A 162 -8.15 0.07 13.70
CA GLU A 162 -8.37 1.13 14.69
C GLU A 162 -7.13 2.02 14.75
N LEU A 163 -7.34 3.33 14.57
CA LEU A 163 -6.26 4.28 14.74
C LEU A 163 -6.09 4.61 16.23
N PRO A 164 -4.84 4.72 16.72
CA PRO A 164 -4.61 5.25 18.04
C PRO A 164 -5.11 6.69 18.11
N GLN A 165 -5.51 7.12 19.32
CA GLN A 165 -5.85 8.53 19.54
C GLN A 165 -4.60 9.39 19.32
N PRO A 166 -4.72 10.50 18.55
CA PRO A 166 -3.59 11.40 18.31
C PRO A 166 -3.07 12.02 19.60
N ASP A 167 -1.74 12.01 19.77
CA ASP A 167 -1.04 12.70 20.85
C ASP A 167 -0.23 13.88 20.27
N PRO A 168 -0.67 15.14 20.44
CA PRO A 168 -0.01 16.29 19.85
C PRO A 168 1.28 16.70 20.58
N VAL A 169 1.64 16.05 21.69
CA VAL A 169 2.76 16.49 22.52
C VAL A 169 4.10 16.20 21.85
N ILE A 170 4.90 17.26 21.65
CA ILE A 170 6.29 17.19 21.24
C ILE A 170 7.15 17.66 22.43
N PRO A 171 7.99 16.79 23.03
CA PRO A 171 8.74 17.11 24.25
C PRO A 171 9.98 17.97 23.99
N PHE A 172 10.25 18.33 22.74
CA PHE A 172 11.35 19.19 22.33
C PHE A 172 10.92 20.65 22.24
N ASP A 173 11.90 21.55 22.29
CA ASP A 173 11.67 22.94 21.89
C ASP A 173 11.32 22.95 20.40
N ALA A 174 10.03 23.21 20.11
CA ALA A 174 9.49 23.08 18.76
C ALA A 174 8.83 24.36 18.26
N CYS A 175 8.85 24.56 16.94
CA CYS A 175 8.04 25.59 16.29
C CYS A 175 7.44 25.08 14.99
N LEU A 176 6.31 25.69 14.61
CA LEU A 176 5.67 25.43 13.33
C LEU A 176 6.50 26.07 12.19
N ALA A 177 6.62 25.37 11.07
CA ALA A 177 7.32 25.85 9.88
C ALA A 177 6.59 25.41 8.60
N SER A 178 6.63 26.23 7.56
CA SER A 178 6.06 25.87 6.26
C SER A 178 7.12 25.21 5.37
N PRO A 179 6.81 24.08 4.73
CA PRO A 179 7.73 23.44 3.79
C PRO A 179 7.89 24.29 2.52
N LYS A 180 9.03 24.15 1.85
CA LYS A 180 9.26 24.82 0.56
C LYS A 180 8.56 24.05 -0.55
N THR A 181 7.68 24.71 -1.28
CA THR A 181 6.84 24.08 -2.31
C THR A 181 7.15 24.53 -3.74
N THR A 182 8.12 25.42 -3.93
CA THR A 182 8.47 25.98 -5.25
C THR A 182 9.19 24.96 -6.14
N ILE A 183 8.73 24.75 -7.37
CA ILE A 183 9.46 24.04 -8.44
C ILE A 183 10.01 25.04 -9.42
N ASN A 184 11.32 25.01 -9.59
CA ASN A 184 11.99 25.86 -10.58
C ASN A 184 12.75 25.04 -11.64
N GLU A 185 12.90 23.74 -11.43
CA GLU A 185 13.70 22.85 -12.28
C GLU A 185 12.83 21.85 -13.04
N ALA A 186 13.08 21.70 -14.34
CA ALA A 186 12.32 20.77 -15.20
C ALA A 186 12.38 19.32 -14.70
N TRP A 187 13.52 18.91 -14.14
CA TRP A 187 13.68 17.57 -13.57
C TRP A 187 12.78 17.35 -12.34
N SER A 188 12.67 18.35 -11.46
CA SER A 188 11.76 18.30 -10.33
C SER A 188 10.30 18.24 -10.78
N VAL A 189 9.91 18.93 -11.85
CA VAL A 189 8.56 18.80 -12.46
C VAL A 189 8.33 17.38 -12.94
N PHE A 190 9.32 16.77 -13.61
CA PHE A 190 9.21 15.39 -14.10
C PHE A 190 9.06 14.37 -12.96
N LEU A 191 9.91 14.44 -11.92
CA LEU A 191 9.78 13.58 -10.74
C LEU A 191 8.44 13.78 -10.04
N THR A 192 7.95 15.02 -10.02
CA THR A 192 6.64 15.34 -9.45
C THR A 192 5.52 14.64 -10.18
N HIS A 193 5.56 14.67 -11.51
CA HIS A 193 4.61 13.95 -12.33
C HIS A 193 4.71 12.43 -12.14
N ALA A 194 5.92 11.87 -12.10
CA ALA A 194 6.11 10.44 -11.87
C ALA A 194 5.53 9.97 -10.52
N LEU A 195 5.68 10.78 -9.47
CA LEU A 195 5.09 10.52 -8.16
C LEU A 195 3.56 10.56 -8.18
N ALA A 196 2.98 11.55 -8.86
CA ALA A 196 1.55 11.63 -9.06
C ALA A 196 1.02 10.38 -9.77
N GLU A 197 1.68 9.93 -10.83
CA GLU A 197 1.31 8.74 -11.59
C GLU A 197 1.38 7.47 -10.74
N ILE A 198 2.36 7.33 -9.84
CA ILE A 198 2.41 6.19 -8.89
C ILE A 198 1.17 6.19 -7.98
N LEU A 199 0.82 7.34 -7.40
CA LEU A 199 -0.32 7.43 -6.48
C LEU A 199 -1.66 7.22 -7.21
N VAL A 200 -1.77 7.67 -8.46
CA VAL A 200 -2.92 7.39 -9.33
C VAL A 200 -3.00 5.89 -9.67
N ALA A 201 -1.88 5.28 -10.04
CA ALA A 201 -1.81 3.88 -10.45
C ALA A 201 -2.21 2.91 -9.32
N TYR A 202 -1.97 3.28 -8.06
CA TYR A 202 -2.33 2.48 -6.89
C TYR A 202 -3.51 3.05 -6.10
N SER A 203 -4.25 4.00 -6.67
CA SER A 203 -5.38 4.64 -5.99
C SER A 203 -6.48 3.64 -5.64
N PHE A 204 -6.72 2.64 -6.49
CA PHE A 204 -7.68 1.59 -6.24
C PHE A 204 -7.32 0.79 -4.98
N GLU A 205 -6.08 0.32 -4.86
CA GLU A 205 -5.63 -0.49 -3.73
C GLU A 205 -5.63 0.34 -2.44
N ILE A 206 -5.21 1.61 -2.51
CA ILE A 206 -5.24 2.53 -1.37
C ILE A 206 -6.69 2.73 -0.90
N ILE A 207 -7.65 2.96 -1.80
CA ILE A 207 -9.06 3.18 -1.45
C ILE A 207 -9.67 1.89 -0.87
N ASN A 208 -9.46 0.74 -1.52
CA ASN A 208 -10.16 -0.47 -1.11
C ASN A 208 -9.50 -1.19 0.08
N PHE A 209 -8.20 -1.00 0.31
CA PHE A 209 -7.45 -1.77 1.32
C PHE A 209 -6.55 -0.93 2.22
N GLY A 210 -6.29 0.34 1.92
CA GLY A 210 -5.29 1.14 2.65
C GLY A 210 -5.54 1.25 4.15
N ARG A 211 -6.79 1.23 4.58
CA ARG A 211 -7.19 1.21 6.00
C ARG A 211 -6.96 -0.12 6.71
N GLU A 212 -6.68 -1.19 5.97
CA GLU A 212 -6.31 -2.51 6.51
C GLU A 212 -4.79 -2.63 6.70
N TRP A 213 -4.00 -1.69 6.16
CA TRP A 213 -2.55 -1.75 6.18
C TRP A 213 -1.99 -1.00 7.38
N SER A 214 -1.20 -1.69 8.19
CA SER A 214 -0.35 -1.08 9.21
C SER A 214 0.96 -0.55 8.61
N ALA A 215 1.66 0.33 9.32
CA ALA A 215 2.94 0.92 8.86
C ALA A 215 4.02 -0.11 8.49
N ASP A 216 3.99 -1.30 9.10
CA ASP A 216 4.90 -2.42 8.84
C ASP A 216 4.40 -3.39 7.76
N SER A 217 3.16 -3.23 7.27
CA SER A 217 2.60 -4.04 6.19
C SER A 217 3.40 -3.84 4.90
N PHE A 218 3.69 -4.94 4.20
CA PHE A 218 4.40 -4.93 2.93
C PHE A 218 3.85 -3.90 1.92
N PRO A 219 2.52 -3.84 1.65
CA PRO A 219 1.98 -2.87 0.69
C PRO A 219 2.29 -1.41 1.03
N PHE A 220 2.19 -1.04 2.30
CA PHE A 220 2.47 0.32 2.75
C PHE A 220 3.98 0.62 2.67
N ARG A 221 4.83 -0.29 3.14
CA ARG A 221 6.29 -0.13 3.06
C ARG A 221 6.77 -0.02 1.61
N GLU A 222 6.30 -0.88 0.73
CA GLU A 222 6.73 -0.93 -0.68
C GLU A 222 6.30 0.34 -1.43
N LEU A 223 5.04 0.76 -1.28
CA LEU A 223 4.50 1.96 -1.92
C LEU A 223 5.22 3.23 -1.45
N MET A 224 5.37 3.41 -0.13
CA MET A 224 6.06 4.60 0.39
C MET A 224 7.54 4.60 0.06
N PHE A 225 8.19 3.44 0.07
CA PHE A 225 9.59 3.36 -0.32
C PHE A 225 9.79 3.75 -1.80
N ALA A 226 8.88 3.35 -2.69
CA ALA A 226 8.90 3.80 -4.08
C ALA A 226 8.71 5.33 -4.20
N VAL A 227 7.71 5.89 -3.49
CA VAL A 227 7.48 7.34 -3.43
C VAL A 227 8.71 8.09 -2.94
N VAL A 228 9.27 7.68 -1.81
CA VAL A 228 10.47 8.30 -1.24
C VAL A 228 11.68 8.16 -2.17
N SER A 229 11.85 7.01 -2.81
CA SER A 229 12.97 6.77 -3.73
C SER A 229 12.91 7.66 -4.96
N VAL A 230 11.72 7.88 -5.53
CA VAL A 230 11.54 8.84 -6.63
C VAL A 230 11.80 10.26 -6.15
N ALA A 231 11.28 10.64 -4.97
CA ALA A 231 11.50 11.97 -4.40
C ALA A 231 12.98 12.25 -4.05
N ALA A 232 13.71 11.23 -3.63
CA ALA A 232 15.14 11.28 -3.37
C ALA A 232 15.99 11.24 -4.66
N ASN A 233 15.36 11.17 -5.83
CA ASN A 233 16.03 11.04 -7.13
C ASN A 233 16.94 9.80 -7.22
N GLN A 234 16.51 8.68 -6.60
CA GLN A 234 17.25 7.41 -6.56
C GLN A 234 16.76 6.41 -7.63
N VAL A 235 15.86 6.85 -8.50
CA VAL A 235 15.25 6.02 -9.53
C VAL A 235 15.88 6.23 -10.89
N ARG A 236 15.83 5.19 -11.73
CA ARG A 236 16.23 5.25 -13.14
C ARG A 236 15.01 5.03 -14.01
N PHE A 237 14.83 5.88 -15.02
CA PHE A 237 13.75 5.78 -15.98
C PHE A 237 14.29 5.20 -17.28
N TYR A 238 13.62 4.18 -17.80
CA TYR A 238 13.97 3.52 -19.05
C TYR A 238 12.86 3.76 -20.09
N ASP A 239 13.23 4.25 -21.28
CA ASP A 239 12.29 4.38 -22.39
C ASP A 239 12.20 3.07 -23.17
N TYR A 240 11.06 2.40 -23.05
CA TYR A 240 10.80 1.14 -23.74
C TYR A 240 10.44 1.33 -25.22
N ARG A 241 10.08 2.56 -25.66
CA ARG A 241 9.63 2.84 -27.03
C ARG A 241 10.78 3.03 -28.03
N GLY A 242 12.00 3.26 -27.54
CA GLY A 242 13.20 3.45 -28.38
C GLY A 242 13.79 2.15 -28.96
N GLN A 243 13.48 1.00 -28.37
CA GLN A 243 13.76 -0.31 -28.96
C GLN A 243 12.60 -0.66 -29.90
N ARG A 244 12.87 -0.85 -31.19
CA ARG A 244 11.91 -1.36 -32.18
C ARG A 244 11.33 -2.69 -31.67
N CYS A 245 10.20 -2.62 -30.97
CA CYS A 245 9.49 -3.77 -30.44
C CYS A 245 9.00 -4.63 -31.61
N GLN A 246 9.70 -5.72 -31.88
CA GLN A 246 9.06 -6.90 -32.46
C GLN A 246 8.06 -7.40 -31.40
N GLY A 247 6.86 -7.81 -31.83
CA GLY A 247 5.63 -7.97 -31.04
C GLY A 247 5.64 -8.94 -29.85
N GLU A 248 6.80 -9.33 -29.33
CA GLU A 248 6.99 -10.24 -28.20
C GLU A 248 7.17 -9.51 -26.86
N CYS A 249 7.58 -8.24 -26.85
CA CYS A 249 7.79 -7.49 -25.60
C CYS A 249 6.50 -7.23 -24.80
N CYS A 250 5.35 -7.08 -25.47
CA CYS A 250 4.06 -6.96 -24.79
C CYS A 250 3.60 -8.28 -24.15
N ARG A 251 4.21 -9.42 -24.55
CA ARG A 251 4.02 -10.72 -23.89
C ARG A 251 5.02 -10.96 -22.76
N ALA A 252 6.23 -10.42 -22.85
CA ALA A 252 7.25 -10.56 -21.81
C ALA A 252 6.81 -9.99 -20.44
N VAL A 253 5.98 -8.94 -20.43
CA VAL A 253 5.42 -8.39 -19.18
C VAL A 253 4.30 -9.26 -18.59
N ARG A 254 3.79 -10.26 -19.34
CA ARG A 254 2.73 -11.17 -18.91
C ARG A 254 3.22 -12.55 -18.47
N SER A 255 4.49 -12.91 -18.70
CA SER A 255 4.93 -14.32 -18.59
C SER A 255 6.28 -14.57 -17.92
N SER A 256 7.06 -13.58 -17.49
CA SER A 256 8.26 -13.92 -16.71
C SER A 256 7.89 -14.28 -15.29
N ILE A 257 8.17 -15.52 -14.89
CA ILE A 257 8.17 -15.87 -13.47
C ILE A 257 9.22 -14.95 -12.83
N PRO A 258 8.87 -14.14 -11.81
CA PRO A 258 9.76 -13.08 -11.35
C PRO A 258 11.08 -13.59 -10.73
N SER A 259 11.24 -14.91 -10.53
CA SER A 259 12.38 -15.54 -9.86
C SER A 259 13.61 -15.79 -10.72
N TYR A 260 13.55 -15.63 -12.04
CA TYR A 260 14.64 -16.01 -12.93
C TYR A 260 15.15 -14.83 -13.73
N ALA A 261 16.39 -14.44 -13.46
CA ALA A 261 17.04 -13.33 -14.15
C ALA A 261 17.54 -13.79 -15.52
N GLU A 262 17.22 -13.02 -16.57
CA GLU A 262 17.91 -13.15 -17.86
C GLU A 262 19.42 -12.94 -17.66
N ASP A 263 20.26 -13.63 -18.44
CA ASP A 263 21.74 -13.58 -18.36
C ASP A 263 22.35 -12.16 -18.36
N GLN A 264 21.59 -11.13 -18.74
CA GLN A 264 21.99 -9.72 -18.73
C GLN A 264 21.95 -9.06 -17.34
N TRP A 265 21.20 -9.62 -16.38
CA TRP A 265 21.04 -9.09 -15.03
C TRP A 265 21.62 -10.08 -14.03
N VAL A 266 22.81 -9.78 -13.49
CA VAL A 266 23.52 -10.71 -12.58
C VAL A 266 23.56 -10.15 -11.16
N GLY A 267 23.20 -10.98 -10.18
CA GLY A 267 23.34 -10.68 -8.75
C GLY A 267 22.45 -9.54 -8.27
N ASP A 268 23.03 -8.57 -7.57
CA ASP A 268 22.29 -7.49 -6.92
C ASP A 268 21.66 -6.46 -7.87
N SER A 269 21.80 -6.65 -9.19
CA SER A 269 21.29 -5.76 -10.23
C SER A 269 19.93 -6.18 -10.81
N VAL A 270 19.42 -7.37 -10.44
CA VAL A 270 18.11 -7.85 -10.90
C VAL A 270 17.00 -6.98 -10.30
N PRO A 271 16.19 -6.29 -11.12
CA PRO A 271 15.06 -5.53 -10.63
C PRO A 271 13.98 -6.49 -10.11
N LEU A 272 13.49 -6.24 -8.90
CA LEU A 272 12.32 -6.93 -8.36
C LEU A 272 11.05 -6.32 -8.96
N HIS A 273 10.06 -7.16 -9.25
CA HIS A 273 8.77 -6.66 -9.67
C HIS A 273 8.10 -5.95 -8.48
N PHE A 274 7.70 -4.70 -8.67
CA PHE A 274 7.05 -3.93 -7.61
C PHE A 274 5.78 -4.63 -7.15
N GLY A 275 5.64 -4.76 -5.83
CA GLY A 275 4.49 -5.38 -5.21
C GLY A 275 4.41 -6.89 -5.41
N SER A 276 5.43 -7.54 -5.97
CA SER A 276 5.51 -9.01 -5.94
C SER A 276 6.08 -9.48 -4.61
N MET A 277 5.81 -10.75 -4.25
CA MET A 277 6.42 -11.36 -3.07
C MET A 277 7.87 -11.79 -3.32
N SER A 278 8.45 -11.45 -4.46
CA SER A 278 9.79 -11.93 -4.85
C SER A 278 10.89 -11.29 -4.01
N HIS A 279 11.93 -12.07 -3.73
CA HIS A 279 13.05 -11.64 -2.91
C HIS A 279 14.33 -12.37 -3.25
N ARG A 280 15.45 -11.83 -2.76
CA ARG A 280 16.75 -12.53 -2.81
C ARG A 280 16.83 -13.57 -1.69
N PRO A 281 17.70 -14.59 -1.81
CA PRO A 281 17.91 -15.57 -0.75
C PRO A 281 18.24 -14.91 0.60
N GLY A 282 17.51 -15.30 1.65
CA GLY A 282 17.67 -14.75 3.00
C GLY A 282 17.27 -13.28 3.16
N LYS A 283 16.58 -12.69 2.18
CA LYS A 283 16.02 -11.33 2.24
C LYS A 283 14.48 -11.39 2.28
N PRO A 284 13.83 -10.39 2.89
CA PRO A 284 12.38 -10.28 2.86
C PRO A 284 11.87 -9.94 1.44
N PRO A 285 10.59 -10.21 1.15
CA PRO A 285 9.88 -9.75 -0.05
C PRO A 285 10.06 -8.26 -0.38
N GLY A 286 10.20 -7.97 -1.69
CA GLY A 286 10.28 -6.64 -2.27
C GLY A 286 11.57 -5.87 -2.01
N SER A 287 11.53 -4.57 -2.25
CA SER A 287 12.70 -3.68 -2.19
C SER A 287 12.72 -2.79 -0.95
N SER A 288 11.59 -2.62 -0.27
CA SER A 288 11.47 -1.74 0.89
C SER A 288 12.18 -2.28 2.16
N PRO A 289 12.77 -1.39 2.98
CA PRO A 289 13.27 -1.75 4.31
C PRO A 289 12.17 -2.38 5.18
N THR A 290 12.51 -3.40 5.97
CA THR A 290 11.59 -4.04 6.92
C THR A 290 11.20 -3.16 8.09
N GLU A 291 12.08 -2.24 8.45
CA GLU A 291 11.87 -1.26 9.49
C GLU A 291 10.97 -0.12 9.00
N THR A 292 10.18 0.43 9.92
CA THR A 292 9.33 1.61 9.63
C THR A 292 10.08 2.93 9.78
N ILE A 293 11.31 2.92 10.31
CA ILE A 293 12.18 4.10 10.41
C ILE A 293 13.55 3.77 9.84
N TYR A 294 13.98 4.54 8.84
CA TYR A 294 15.24 4.31 8.12
C TYR A 294 15.82 5.59 7.53
N TRP A 295 17.05 5.53 7.02
CA TRP A 295 17.71 6.65 6.35
C TRP A 295 17.62 6.52 4.83
N VAL A 296 17.36 7.64 4.15
CA VAL A 296 17.51 7.79 2.69
C VAL A 296 18.22 9.10 2.41
N GLU A 297 19.40 9.06 1.79
CA GLU A 297 20.18 10.25 1.39
C GLU A 297 20.39 11.31 2.50
N GLY A 298 20.53 10.85 3.76
CA GLY A 298 20.73 11.74 4.92
C GLY A 298 19.45 12.34 5.50
N VAL A 299 18.28 11.87 5.05
CA VAL A 299 16.96 12.18 5.58
C VAL A 299 16.40 10.95 6.29
N VAL A 300 15.79 11.16 7.45
CA VAL A 300 15.08 10.09 8.18
C VAL A 300 13.70 9.95 7.57
N VAL A 301 13.31 8.72 7.25
CA VAL A 301 11.96 8.38 6.80
C VAL A 301 11.31 7.60 7.93
N SER A 302 10.09 7.98 8.31
CA SER A 302 9.29 7.30 9.34
C SER A 302 7.90 7.00 8.80
N LEU A 303 7.49 5.75 8.78
CA LEU A 303 6.15 5.33 8.37
C LEU A 303 5.26 5.18 9.61
N GLU A 304 4.11 5.86 9.63
CA GLU A 304 3.20 5.90 10.76
C GLU A 304 1.73 5.91 10.29
N MET A 305 0.84 5.38 11.12
CA MET A 305 -0.60 5.40 10.84
C MET A 305 -1.26 6.74 11.18
N VAL A 306 -0.69 7.46 12.17
CA VAL A 306 -1.17 8.75 12.67
C VAL A 306 0.03 9.69 12.75
N LEU A 307 -0.09 10.86 12.15
CA LEU A 307 0.99 11.86 12.11
C LEU A 307 0.80 12.89 13.23
N ASP A 308 1.33 12.57 14.41
CA ASP A 308 1.18 13.38 15.61
C ASP A 308 2.53 13.71 16.29
N GLY A 309 2.47 14.33 17.46
CA GLY A 309 3.66 14.69 18.25
C GLY A 309 4.46 13.47 18.70
N LYS A 310 3.79 12.34 18.96
CA LYS A 310 4.44 11.07 19.30
C LYS A 310 5.21 10.49 18.12
N ALA A 311 4.65 10.53 16.91
CA ALA A 311 5.34 10.14 15.68
C ALA A 311 6.60 10.98 15.44
N VAL A 312 6.48 12.31 15.59
CA VAL A 312 7.63 13.24 15.52
C VAL A 312 8.68 12.87 16.55
N THR A 313 8.26 12.67 17.80
CA THR A 313 9.17 12.34 18.91
C THR A 313 9.96 11.08 18.64
N LYS A 314 9.26 10.01 18.24
CA LYS A 314 9.86 8.70 17.94
C LYS A 314 10.92 8.80 16.85
N ALA A 315 10.64 9.48 15.75
CA ALA A 315 11.57 9.60 14.63
C ALA A 315 12.80 10.46 14.96
N VAL A 316 12.60 11.56 15.70
CA VAL A 316 13.69 12.44 16.15
C VAL A 316 14.59 11.73 17.16
N ASP A 317 14.02 11.07 18.17
CA ASP A 317 14.79 10.32 19.16
C ASP A 317 15.61 9.20 18.53
N TRP A 318 15.01 8.43 17.61
CA TRP A 318 15.71 7.37 16.89
C TRP A 318 16.94 7.90 16.15
N ALA A 319 16.82 9.05 15.48
CA ALA A 319 17.93 9.65 14.74
C ALA A 319 19.01 10.26 15.65
N ILE A 320 18.62 10.87 16.78
CA ILE A 320 19.54 11.39 17.80
C ILE A 320 20.35 10.24 18.43
N GLN A 321 19.71 9.11 18.72
CA GLN A 321 20.37 7.92 19.27
C GLN A 321 21.44 7.36 18.33
N GLN A 322 21.32 7.60 17.01
CA GLN A 322 22.34 7.27 16.02
C GLN A 322 23.46 8.33 15.88
N GLY A 323 23.49 9.33 16.76
CA GLY A 323 24.57 10.33 16.82
C GLY A 323 24.47 11.45 15.78
N ARG A 324 23.34 11.61 15.09
CA ARG A 324 23.13 12.70 14.14
C ARG A 324 22.72 13.98 14.87
N VAL A 325 23.24 15.12 14.40
CA VAL A 325 23.09 16.41 15.07
C VAL A 325 22.24 17.42 14.30
N ASN A 326 22.24 17.36 12.97
CA ASN A 326 21.40 18.18 12.11
C ASN A 326 20.89 17.29 11.00
N PHE A 327 19.58 17.18 10.86
CA PHE A 327 18.95 16.29 9.88
C PHE A 327 17.51 16.71 9.60
N GLN A 328 16.97 16.16 8.52
CA GLN A 328 15.56 16.28 8.17
C GLN A 328 14.88 14.94 8.42
N VAL A 329 13.59 14.99 8.74
CA VAL A 329 12.72 13.82 8.86
C VAL A 329 11.51 14.04 7.96
N VAL A 330 11.10 12.99 7.28
CA VAL A 330 9.83 12.88 6.57
C VAL A 330 9.04 11.77 7.25
N ILE A 331 7.88 12.12 7.81
CA ILE A 331 6.98 11.19 8.47
C ILE A 331 5.75 11.01 7.57
N LEU A 332 5.49 9.78 7.13
CA LEU A 332 4.50 9.45 6.10
C LEU A 332 3.41 8.56 6.70
N SER A 333 2.16 8.95 6.46
CA SER A 333 1.04 8.01 6.44
C SER A 333 0.74 7.63 4.98
N LEU A 334 -0.28 6.80 4.72
CA LEU A 334 -0.74 6.56 3.36
C LEU A 334 -1.35 7.81 2.70
N PHE A 335 -1.81 8.77 3.49
CA PHE A 335 -2.61 9.90 3.03
C PHE A 335 -1.93 11.25 3.25
N GLU A 336 -1.04 11.36 4.23
CA GLU A 336 -0.47 12.62 4.69
C GLU A 336 1.04 12.49 4.91
N VAL A 337 1.70 13.64 4.98
CA VAL A 337 3.13 13.77 5.29
C VAL A 337 3.37 14.93 6.24
N VAL A 338 4.29 14.75 7.18
CA VAL A 338 4.84 15.80 8.04
C VAL A 338 6.34 15.93 7.80
N PHE A 339 6.79 17.17 7.63
CA PHE A 339 8.19 17.51 7.45
C PHE A 339 8.77 18.04 8.76
N VAL A 340 9.93 17.51 9.14
CA VAL A 340 10.65 17.95 10.33
C VAL A 340 12.08 18.33 9.97
N GLU A 341 12.55 19.44 10.52
CA GLU A 341 13.96 19.81 10.50
C GLU A 341 14.46 19.90 11.94
N VAL A 342 15.48 19.11 12.26
CA VAL A 342 16.11 19.07 13.58
C VAL A 342 17.45 19.79 13.50
N VAL A 343 17.62 20.77 14.36
CA VAL A 343 18.88 21.51 14.51
C VAL A 343 19.33 21.40 15.96
N ARG A 344 20.56 20.95 16.18
CA ARG A 344 21.14 20.94 17.53
C ARG A 344 21.83 22.27 17.81
N GLY A 345 21.30 23.03 18.76
CA GLY A 345 21.82 24.33 19.17
C GLY A 345 22.94 24.24 20.22
N ASP A 346 23.45 25.41 20.62
CA ASP A 346 24.40 25.54 21.72
C ASP A 346 23.75 25.06 23.03
N GLY A 347 24.32 24.01 23.64
CA GLY A 347 23.75 23.34 24.81
C GLY A 347 23.26 21.91 24.57
N ASN A 348 23.47 21.35 23.38
CA ASN A 348 23.23 19.93 23.05
C ASN A 348 21.74 19.50 23.04
N LYS A 349 20.81 20.45 23.24
CA LYS A 349 19.36 20.23 23.14
C LYS A 349 18.89 20.33 21.68
N PRO A 350 18.02 19.41 21.22
CA PRO A 350 17.45 19.49 19.87
C PRO A 350 16.38 20.58 19.81
N PHE A 351 16.44 21.40 18.76
CA PHE A 351 15.36 22.30 18.35
C PHE A 351 14.69 21.74 17.11
N VAL A 352 13.35 21.66 17.12
CA VAL A 352 12.58 20.93 16.13
C VAL A 352 11.64 21.87 15.38
N LYS A 353 11.80 22.00 14.07
CA LYS A 353 10.85 22.69 13.20
C LYS A 353 9.94 21.66 12.57
N VAL A 354 8.63 21.78 12.75
CA VAL A 354 7.64 20.80 12.27
C VAL A 354 6.65 21.51 11.36
N SER A 355 6.25 20.89 10.26
CA SER A 355 5.14 21.37 9.44
C SER A 355 3.80 20.88 9.95
N ASP A 356 2.72 21.54 9.57
CA ASP A 356 1.40 20.89 9.60
C ASP A 356 1.43 19.62 8.73
N ALA A 357 0.50 18.70 8.99
CA ALA A 357 0.27 17.56 8.12
C ALA A 357 -0.20 18.06 6.75
N VAL A 358 0.36 17.47 5.69
CA VAL A 358 0.09 17.85 4.32
C VAL A 358 -0.39 16.62 3.56
N ASP A 359 -1.48 16.72 2.83
CA ASP A 359 -2.05 15.60 2.07
C ASP A 359 -1.10 15.12 0.95
N LEU A 360 -0.62 13.87 1.00
CA LEU A 360 0.27 13.31 -0.02
C LEU A 360 -0.36 13.25 -1.42
N SER A 361 -1.66 13.04 -1.47
CA SER A 361 -2.45 12.95 -2.70
C SER A 361 -3.86 13.51 -2.43
N PRO A 362 -4.78 13.52 -3.41
CA PRO A 362 -6.18 13.83 -3.16
C PRO A 362 -6.93 12.71 -2.45
N LEU A 363 -6.33 11.52 -2.31
CA LEU A 363 -6.93 10.41 -1.57
C LEU A 363 -6.97 10.74 -0.08
N ARG A 364 -8.08 10.39 0.58
CA ARG A 364 -8.26 10.58 2.02
C ARG A 364 -8.64 9.26 2.67
N ALA A 365 -8.30 9.12 3.94
CA ALA A 365 -8.63 7.93 4.72
C ALA A 365 -10.14 7.64 4.76
N GLU A 366 -10.94 8.71 4.69
CA GLU A 366 -12.41 8.68 4.67
C GLU A 366 -13.02 8.17 3.37
N TYR A 367 -12.24 8.08 2.28
CA TYR A 367 -12.71 7.51 1.01
C TYR A 367 -12.63 5.98 0.99
N CYS A 368 -11.98 5.38 1.99
CA CYS A 368 -11.77 3.94 2.01
C CYS A 368 -13.05 3.18 2.35
N VAL A 369 -13.32 2.11 1.61
CA VAL A 369 -14.57 1.33 1.71
C VAL A 369 -14.53 0.17 2.70
N THR A 370 -13.48 0.11 3.53
CA THR A 370 -13.18 -0.97 4.50
C THR A 370 -14.00 -0.90 5.80
N PHE A 371 -14.75 0.18 5.98
CA PHE A 371 -15.63 0.38 7.12
C PHE A 371 -16.93 -0.42 6.96
N GLY A 372 -17.48 -0.90 8.07
CA GLY A 372 -18.86 -1.41 8.10
C GLY A 372 -19.88 -0.32 7.73
N ALA A 373 -21.15 -0.73 7.58
CA ALA A 373 -22.24 0.11 7.06
C ALA A 373 -22.43 1.50 7.73
N GLU A 374 -21.92 1.68 8.95
CA GLU A 374 -22.14 2.87 9.78
C GLU A 374 -21.40 4.14 9.30
N LEU A 375 -20.25 4.03 8.60
CA LEU A 375 -19.44 5.20 8.23
C LEU A 375 -19.75 5.79 6.84
N LEU A 376 -20.47 5.07 5.99
CA LEU A 376 -20.80 5.52 4.64
C LEU A 376 -21.88 6.62 4.63
N ARG A 377 -22.38 7.08 5.78
CA ARG A 377 -23.41 8.13 5.87
C ARG A 377 -22.87 9.55 6.00
N HIS A 378 -21.57 9.75 6.23
CA HIS A 378 -21.02 11.04 6.68
C HIS A 378 -19.87 11.66 5.89
N VAL A 379 -19.45 11.10 4.76
CA VAL A 379 -18.31 11.64 4.00
C VAL A 379 -18.77 12.02 2.59
N ALA A 380 -18.62 13.31 2.31
CA ALA A 380 -19.36 14.07 1.32
C ALA A 380 -18.78 14.03 -0.10
N GLU A 381 -19.63 14.46 -1.03
CA GLU A 381 -19.32 14.96 -2.37
C GLU A 381 -18.20 16.01 -2.33
N GLU A 382 -17.01 15.68 -2.86
CA GLU A 382 -16.07 16.60 -3.54
C GLU A 382 -14.73 15.88 -3.81
N ALA A 383 -14.64 15.04 -4.86
CA ALA A 383 -13.33 14.51 -5.27
C ALA A 383 -13.31 14.03 -6.72
N ALA A 384 -13.48 14.94 -7.69
CA ALA A 384 -13.02 14.71 -9.06
C ALA A 384 -13.05 16.01 -9.88
N GLU A 385 -12.24 17.02 -9.56
CA GLU A 385 -11.78 17.98 -10.61
C GLU A 385 -10.61 18.92 -10.25
N GLU A 386 -10.14 18.98 -9.00
CA GLU A 386 -8.98 19.84 -8.61
C GLU A 386 -7.69 19.04 -8.28
N HIS A 387 -7.37 18.00 -9.05
CA HIS A 387 -6.39 16.97 -8.62
C HIS A 387 -4.92 17.26 -8.97
N SER A 388 -4.63 17.96 -10.08
CA SER A 388 -3.23 18.03 -10.58
C SER A 388 -2.36 19.10 -9.88
N LEU A 389 -2.94 20.24 -9.50
CA LEU A 389 -2.17 21.37 -8.95
C LEU A 389 -1.79 21.19 -7.46
N ARG A 390 -2.66 20.53 -6.68
CA ARG A 390 -2.40 20.24 -5.26
C ARG A 390 -1.37 19.12 -5.09
N ILE A 391 -1.44 18.06 -5.89
CA ILE A 391 -0.41 17.00 -5.92
C ILE A 391 0.96 17.59 -6.22
N ALA A 392 1.05 18.46 -7.23
CA ALA A 392 2.31 19.08 -7.61
C ALA A 392 2.94 19.80 -6.43
N THR A 393 2.21 20.70 -5.77
CA THR A 393 2.70 21.52 -4.64
C THR A 393 3.30 20.70 -3.49
N ILE A 394 2.74 19.52 -3.21
CA ILE A 394 3.06 18.72 -2.02
C ILE A 394 4.17 17.72 -2.31
N VAL A 395 4.14 17.12 -3.48
CA VAL A 395 5.26 16.35 -4.00
C VAL A 395 6.52 17.22 -4.07
N ASN A 396 6.40 18.52 -4.28
CA ASN A 396 7.54 19.44 -4.22
C ASN A 396 8.11 19.61 -2.82
N ALA A 397 7.23 19.68 -1.82
CA ALA A 397 7.68 19.73 -0.43
C ALA A 397 8.50 18.48 -0.11
N LEU A 398 8.03 17.32 -0.57
CA LEU A 398 8.73 16.05 -0.45
C LEU A 398 10.05 16.03 -1.23
N LEU A 399 10.08 16.48 -2.48
CA LEU A 399 11.31 16.62 -3.26
C LEU A 399 12.31 17.53 -2.54
N ASN A 400 11.88 18.72 -2.13
CA ASN A 400 12.74 19.70 -1.46
C ASN A 400 13.23 19.22 -0.09
N SER A 401 12.48 18.36 0.61
CA SER A 401 12.92 17.79 1.89
C SER A 401 13.92 16.64 1.69
N MET A 402 13.80 15.88 0.59
CA MET A 402 14.66 14.74 0.29
C MET A 402 15.98 15.13 -0.39
N GLN A 403 16.09 16.33 -0.98
CA GLN A 403 17.34 16.79 -1.57
C GLN A 403 18.34 17.26 -0.50
N PRO A 404 19.59 16.75 -0.47
CA PRO A 404 20.57 17.13 0.53
C PRO A 404 20.91 18.62 0.44
N LYS A 405 20.72 19.36 1.54
CA LYS A 405 21.17 20.76 1.63
C LYS A 405 22.70 20.78 1.50
N LYS A 406 23.22 21.34 0.39
CA LYS A 406 24.64 21.69 0.29
C LYS A 406 24.98 22.64 1.45
N LEU A 407 25.63 22.13 2.50
CA LEU A 407 26.26 22.94 3.53
C LEU A 407 27.26 23.85 2.82
N ARG A 408 26.91 25.14 2.68
CA ARG A 408 27.87 26.18 2.29
C ARG A 408 28.97 26.15 3.34
N ARG A 409 30.13 25.58 3.02
CA ARG A 409 31.37 25.86 3.74
C ARG A 409 31.55 27.38 3.70
N SER A 410 31.35 28.04 4.84
CA SER A 410 31.80 29.41 5.03
C SER A 410 33.32 29.41 4.82
N SER A 411 33.77 29.87 3.66
CA SER A 411 35.16 30.23 3.44
C SER A 411 35.45 31.43 4.34
N SER A 412 35.93 31.17 5.56
CA SER A 412 36.60 32.18 6.36
C SER A 412 37.88 32.55 5.64
N SER A 413 37.86 33.67 4.91
CA SER A 413 39.05 34.33 4.43
C SER A 413 39.88 34.76 5.63
N LEU A 414 40.91 33.97 5.95
CA LEU A 414 41.98 34.41 6.83
C LEU A 414 42.75 35.52 6.10
N HIS A 415 42.46 36.76 6.47
CA HIS A 415 43.41 37.86 6.30
C HIS A 415 44.58 37.60 7.25
N THR A 416 45.75 37.30 6.70
CA THR A 416 47.03 37.51 7.38
C THR A 416 47.46 38.97 7.21
N PRO A 417 47.75 39.70 8.29
CA PRO A 417 48.51 40.94 8.21
C PRO A 417 50.00 40.66 8.44
N HIS A 418 50.81 41.40 7.65
CA HIS A 418 52.27 41.56 7.63
C HIS A 418 53.11 40.51 6.91
#